data_AF-A0A368KBE6-F1
#
_entry.id   AF-A0A368KBE6-F1
#
_cell.length_a   1.000
_cell.length_b   1.000
_cell.length_c   1.000
_cell.angle_alpha   90.00
_cell.angle_beta   90.00
_cell.angle_gamma   90.00
#
_symmetry.space_group_name_H-M   'P 1'
#
loop_
_entity.id
_entity.type
_entity.pdbx_description
1 polymer ?
#
loop_
_entity_poly.entity_id
_entity_poly.type
_entity_poly.pdbx_seq_one_letter_code
_entity_poly.pdbx_strand_id
1 'polypeptide(L)'
;MPAYQIRIAYLTQYRRTRHYFHRLIIAGDQDLALAEGRALLTKVSPNARIVHESALLRPDSGEVEAAVASGWTLRNGWWSRPIRAGDDLVIIAMHGHADSKHINARTPAGCLAIDRA
;
A
#
# COMPACT_ATOMS: atom_id res chain seq x y z
N MET A 1 -2.29 13.19 -6.97
CA MET A 1 -3.47 12.33 -7.19
C MET A 1 -3.96 11.77 -5.85
N PRO A 2 -5.27 11.56 -5.65
CA PRO A 2 -5.79 11.02 -4.41
C PRO A 2 -5.41 9.54 -4.21
N ALA A 3 -5.07 9.18 -2.98
CA ALA A 3 -4.77 7.81 -2.58
C ALA A 3 -5.92 7.23 -1.76
N TYR A 4 -6.41 6.07 -2.18
CA TYR A 4 -7.52 5.37 -1.55
C TYR A 4 -7.04 4.11 -0.86
N GLN A 5 -7.50 3.90 0.37
CA GLN A 5 -7.42 2.62 1.05
C GLN A 5 -8.61 1.76 0.64
N ILE A 6 -8.32 0.75 -0.19
CA ILE A 6 -9.28 -0.23 -0.66
C ILE A 6 -9.37 -1.37 0.34
N ARG A 7 -10.61 -1.72 0.71
CA ARG A 7 -10.93 -2.90 1.51
C ARG A 7 -12.04 -3.67 0.81
N ILE A 8 -11.73 -4.87 0.32
CA ILE A 8 -12.70 -5.77 -0.31
C ILE A 8 -12.81 -7.03 0.53
N ALA A 9 -14.01 -7.31 1.02
CA ALA A 9 -14.33 -8.55 1.68
C ALA A 9 -14.98 -9.51 0.68
N TYR A 10 -14.46 -10.73 0.59
CA TYR A 10 -14.86 -11.69 -0.44
C TYR A 10 -14.91 -13.12 0.09
N LEU A 11 -15.62 -13.98 -0.64
CA LEU A 11 -15.66 -15.42 -0.43
C LEU A 11 -14.93 -16.13 -1.57
N THR A 12 -14.41 -17.32 -1.29
CA THR A 12 -13.85 -18.21 -2.31
C THR A 12 -14.75 -19.43 -2.47
N GLN A 13 -14.71 -20.06 -3.64
CA GLN A 13 -15.59 -21.18 -4.00
C GLN A 13 -15.60 -22.33 -2.96
N TYR A 14 -14.46 -22.56 -2.30
CA TYR A 14 -14.27 -23.71 -1.41
C TYR A 14 -14.25 -23.35 0.08
N ARG A 15 -14.31 -22.07 0.46
CA ARG A 15 -14.27 -21.64 1.86
C ARG A 15 -15.43 -20.72 2.19
N ARG A 16 -16.20 -21.13 3.21
CA ARG A 16 -17.30 -20.34 3.80
C ARG A 16 -16.82 -19.19 4.68
N THR A 17 -15.52 -19.05 4.90
CA THR A 17 -14.92 -17.98 5.71
C THR A 17 -14.69 -16.73 4.87
N ARG A 18 -15.02 -15.57 5.43
CA ARG A 18 -14.80 -14.26 4.80
C ARG A 18 -13.30 -13.96 4.73
N HIS A 19 -12.83 -13.63 3.54
CA HIS A 19 -11.48 -13.16 3.28
C HIS A 19 -11.49 -11.64 3.11
N TYR A 20 -10.35 -11.00 3.36
CA TYR A 20 -10.18 -9.57 3.18
C TYR A 20 -8.98 -9.26 2.30
N PHE A 21 -9.21 -8.39 1.33
CA PHE A 21 -8.21 -7.84 0.44
C PHE A 21 -8.04 -6.37 0.76
N HIS A 22 -6.80 -5.96 1.03
CA HIS A 22 -6.45 -4.61 1.42
C HIS A 22 -5.35 -4.07 0.50
N ARG A 23 -5.58 -2.92 -0.12
CA ARG A 23 -4.59 -2.25 -0.98
C ARG A 23 -4.67 -0.74 -0.85
N LEU A 24 -3.56 -0.07 -1.16
CA LEU A 24 -3.56 1.34 -1.51
C LEU A 24 -3.59 1.47 -3.02
N ILE A 25 -4.42 2.36 -3.53
CA ILE A 25 -4.56 2.65 -4.94
C ILE A 25 -4.57 4.16 -5.14
N ILE A 26 -3.76 4.65 -6.06
CA ILE A 26 -3.73 6.05 -6.48
C ILE A 26 -4.61 6.15 -7.72
N ALA A 27 -5.72 6.87 -7.63
CA ALA A 27 -6.69 6.96 -8.72
C ALA A 27 -7.32 8.36 -8.75
N GLY A 28 -7.93 8.75 -9.87
CA GLY A 28 -8.56 10.06 -10.01
C GLY A 28 -9.77 10.27 -9.08
N ASP A 29 -10.52 9.19 -8.82
CA ASP A 29 -11.70 9.18 -7.98
C ASP A 29 -11.87 7.82 -7.28
N GLN A 30 -12.92 7.73 -6.45
CA GLN A 30 -13.23 6.55 -5.66
C GLN A 30 -13.66 5.35 -6.52
N ASP A 31 -14.37 5.58 -7.62
CA ASP A 31 -14.93 4.51 -8.45
C ASP A 31 -13.83 3.83 -9.26
N LEU A 32 -12.90 4.61 -9.80
CA LEU A 32 -11.68 4.13 -10.44
C LEU A 32 -10.83 3.33 -9.44
N ALA A 33 -10.68 3.82 -8.21
CA ALA A 33 -9.94 3.10 -7.18
C ALA A 33 -10.58 1.74 -6.85
N LEU A 34 -11.91 1.67 -6.75
CA LEU A 34 -12.62 0.40 -6.56
C LEU A 34 -12.47 -0.53 -7.78
N ALA A 35 -12.58 0.00 -8.99
CA ALA A 35 -12.43 -0.78 -10.22
C ALA A 35 -11.04 -1.43 -10.32
N GLU A 36 -9.99 -0.67 -10.04
CA GLU A 36 -8.63 -1.19 -10.00
C GLU A 36 -8.44 -2.20 -8.85
N GLY A 37 -9.02 -1.93 -7.68
CA GLY A 37 -9.03 -2.83 -6.54
C GLY A 37 -9.65 -4.20 -6.88
N ARG A 38 -10.80 -4.20 -7.57
CA ARG A 38 -11.44 -5.42 -8.08
C ARG A 38 -10.56 -6.13 -9.09
N ALA A 39 -9.97 -5.42 -10.04
CA ALA A 39 -9.07 -6.01 -11.04
C ALA A 39 -7.86 -6.71 -10.38
N LEU A 40 -7.26 -6.09 -9.35
CA LEU A 40 -6.17 -6.70 -8.60
C LEU A 40 -6.64 -7.92 -7.78
N LEU A 41 -7.84 -7.87 -7.18
CA LEU A 41 -8.43 -9.02 -6.51
C LEU A 41 -8.64 -10.19 -7.48
N THR A 42 -9.19 -9.93 -8.67
CA THR A 42 -9.41 -10.97 -9.69
C THR A 42 -8.10 -11.64 -10.11
N LYS A 43 -6.98 -10.91 -10.19
CA LYS A 43 -5.67 -11.50 -10.49
C LYS A 43 -5.21 -12.52 -9.44
N VAL A 44 -5.50 -12.27 -8.16
CA VAL A 44 -5.08 -13.17 -7.06
C VAL A 44 -6.14 -14.20 -6.67
N SER A 45 -7.41 -13.95 -7.00
CA SER A 45 -8.54 -14.83 -6.71
C SER A 45 -9.59 -14.70 -7.83
N PRO A 46 -9.39 -15.40 -8.96
CA PRO A 46 -10.19 -15.22 -10.19
C PRO A 46 -11.70 -15.47 -10.03
N ASN A 47 -12.10 -16.25 -9.03
CA ASN A 47 -13.49 -16.61 -8.74
C ASN A 47 -13.97 -16.05 -7.38
N ALA A 48 -13.35 -14.98 -6.91
CA ALA A 48 -13.75 -14.32 -5.66
C ALA A 48 -15.17 -13.73 -5.81
N ARG A 49 -16.07 -14.12 -4.91
CA ARG A 49 -17.37 -13.46 -4.77
C ARG A 49 -17.24 -12.31 -3.79
N ILE A 50 -17.30 -11.08 -4.29
CA ILE A 50 -17.28 -9.87 -3.46
C ILE A 50 -18.57 -9.81 -2.63
N VAL A 51 -18.42 -9.59 -1.32
CA VAL A 51 -19.53 -9.43 -0.36
C VAL A 51 -19.68 -7.98 0.04
N HIS A 52 -18.56 -7.26 0.16
CA HIS A 52 -18.54 -5.85 0.50
C HIS A 52 -17.24 -5.24 -0.01
N GLU A 53 -17.29 -3.99 -0.43
CA GLU A 53 -16.12 -3.22 -0.79
C GLU A 53 -16.26 -1.78 -0.32
N SER A 54 -15.12 -1.16 -0.03
CA SER A 54 -15.03 0.25 0.35
C SER A 54 -13.70 0.81 -0.13
N ALA A 55 -13.74 2.10 -0.46
CA ALA A 55 -12.57 2.90 -0.82
C ALA A 55 -12.60 4.15 0.05
N LEU A 56 -11.61 4.30 0.91
CA LEU A 56 -11.51 5.44 1.81
C LEU A 56 -10.39 6.36 1.35
N LEU A 57 -10.71 7.62 1.06
CA LEU A 57 -9.69 8.62 0.73
C LEU A 57 -8.78 8.83 1.93
N ARG A 58 -7.47 8.80 1.68
CA ARG A 58 -6.47 9.05 2.71
C ARG A 58 -6.18 10.54 2.87
N PRO A 59 -6.09 11.04 4.12
CA PRO A 59 -5.74 12.44 4.37
C PRO A 59 -4.30 12.76 3.95
N ASP A 60 -3.41 11.78 3.96
CA ASP A 60 -2.00 11.88 3.56
C ASP A 60 -1.75 11.50 2.09
N SER A 61 -2.74 11.72 1.22
CA SER A 61 -2.67 11.33 -0.21
C SER A 61 -1.43 11.88 -0.93
N GLY A 62 -1.05 13.12 -0.67
CA GLY A 62 0.14 13.72 -1.29
C GLY A 62 1.45 13.05 -0.87
N GLU A 63 1.58 12.65 0.39
CA GLU A 63 2.76 11.93 0.87
C GLU A 63 2.79 10.49 0.35
N VAL A 64 1.63 9.84 0.27
CA VAL A 64 1.48 8.49 -0.30
C VAL A 64 1.93 8.49 -1.76
N GLU A 65 1.46 9.44 -2.55
CA GLU A 65 1.85 9.58 -3.96
C GLU A 65 3.36 9.78 -4.10
N ALA A 66 3.94 10.70 -3.31
CA ALA A 66 5.37 10.96 -3.33
C ALA A 66 6.20 9.71 -2.93
N ALA A 67 5.79 9.00 -1.87
CA ALA A 67 6.48 7.79 -1.43
C ALA A 67 6.43 6.69 -2.50
N VAL A 68 5.26 6.46 -3.12
CA VAL A 68 5.11 5.49 -4.22
C VAL A 68 5.96 5.89 -5.42
N ALA A 69 5.98 7.17 -5.80
CA ALA A 69 6.81 7.68 -6.89
C ALA A 69 8.31 7.49 -6.61
N SER A 70 8.73 7.60 -5.34
CA SER A 70 10.10 7.31 -4.90
C SER A 70 10.40 5.81 -4.76
N GLY A 71 9.49 4.92 -5.16
CA GLY A 71 9.71 3.47 -5.21
C GLY A 71 9.35 2.72 -3.93
N TRP A 72 8.67 3.36 -2.97
CA TRP A 72 8.15 2.67 -1.79
C TRP A 72 6.88 1.91 -2.09
N THR A 73 6.71 0.75 -1.46
CA THR A 73 5.52 -0.09 -1.58
C THR A 73 4.96 -0.42 -0.20
N LEU A 74 3.65 -0.24 0.02
CA LEU A 74 3.00 -0.69 1.24
C LEU A 74 2.73 -2.20 1.20
N ARG A 75 3.33 -2.96 2.12
CA ARG A 75 3.13 -4.39 2.33
C ARG A 75 2.91 -4.68 3.81
N ASN A 76 1.82 -5.38 4.15
CA ASN A 76 1.52 -5.81 5.53
C ASN A 76 1.60 -4.68 6.58
N GLY A 77 1.18 -3.46 6.22
CA GLY A 77 1.20 -2.30 7.12
C GLY A 77 2.56 -1.63 7.27
N TRP A 78 3.54 -1.98 6.42
CA TRP A 78 4.85 -1.35 6.34
C TRP A 78 5.12 -0.86 4.93
N TRP A 79 5.59 0.36 4.82
CA TRP A 79 6.19 0.86 3.59
C TRP A 79 7.58 0.28 3.47
N SER A 80 7.92 -0.23 2.30
CA SER A 80 9.20 -0.89 2.07
C SER A 80 9.78 -0.47 0.72
N ARG A 81 11.09 -0.24 0.67
CA ARG A 81 11.87 -0.11 -0.58
C ARG A 81 13.22 -0.82 -0.45
N PRO A 82 13.86 -1.23 -1.55
CA PRO A 82 15.22 -1.75 -1.51
C PRO A 82 16.21 -0.73 -0.92
N ILE A 83 17.25 -1.23 -0.25
CA ILE A 83 18.40 -0.42 0.17
C ILE A 83 19.12 0.10 -1.08
N ARG A 84 19.50 1.38 -1.05
CA ARG A 84 20.21 2.12 -2.09
C ARG A 84 21.58 2.54 -1.57
N ALA A 85 22.52 2.76 -2.50
CA ALA A 85 23.80 3.35 -2.14
C ALA A 85 23.58 4.80 -1.67
N GLY A 86 24.22 5.17 -0.56
CA GLY A 86 24.08 6.50 0.05
C GLY A 86 22.96 6.61 1.09
N ASP A 87 22.22 5.53 1.36
CA ASP A 87 21.21 5.50 2.42
C ASP A 87 21.83 5.81 3.81
N ASP A 88 21.31 6.85 4.48
CA ASP A 88 21.76 7.27 5.81
C ASP A 88 21.17 6.36 6.90
N LEU A 89 22.04 5.54 7.52
CA LEU A 89 21.67 4.61 8.57
C LEU A 89 21.10 5.28 9.82
N VAL A 90 21.54 6.49 10.16
CA VAL A 90 21.06 7.25 11.32
C VAL A 90 19.63 7.71 11.07
N ILE A 91 19.36 8.25 9.88
CA ILE A 91 18.02 8.72 9.49
C ILE A 91 17.06 7.53 9.39
N ILE A 92 17.52 6.41 8.83
CA ILE A 92 16.74 5.17 8.78
C ILE A 92 16.36 4.71 10.18
N ALA A 93 17.28 4.72 11.14
CA ALA A 93 16.98 4.33 12.52
C ALA A 93 15.98 5.26 13.22
N MET A 94 15.92 6.55 12.84
CA MET A 94 14.96 7.51 13.39
C MET A 94 13.55 7.36 12.82
N HIS A 95 13.43 7.02 11.53
CA HIS A 95 12.15 7.04 10.80
C HIS A 95 11.63 5.66 10.38
N GLY A 96 12.42 4.61 10.58
CA GLY A 96 12.13 3.26 10.14
C GLY A 96 13.10 2.22 10.71
N HIS A 97 13.38 1.20 9.93
CA HIS A 97 14.45 0.24 10.17
C HIS A 97 14.89 -0.40 8.85
N ALA A 98 16.12 -0.90 8.79
CA ALA A 98 16.60 -1.71 7.69
C ALA A 98 16.56 -3.21 8.08
N ASP A 99 16.11 -4.05 7.17
CA ASP A 99 16.41 -5.49 7.17
C ASP A 99 17.58 -5.78 6.22
N SER A 100 17.84 -7.05 5.90
CA SER A 100 18.99 -7.42 5.06
C SER A 100 18.91 -6.95 3.61
N LYS A 101 17.75 -6.50 3.12
CA LYS A 101 17.53 -6.12 1.72
C LYS A 101 16.70 -4.85 1.53
N HIS A 102 15.91 -4.47 2.53
CA HIS A 102 14.94 -3.38 2.43
C HIS A 102 15.02 -2.43 3.61
N ILE A 103 14.60 -1.20 3.37
CA ILE A 103 14.27 -0.24 4.41
C ILE A 103 12.76 -0.24 4.56
N ASN A 104 12.31 -0.24 5.81
CA ASN A 104 10.91 -0.30 6.18
C ASN A 104 10.53 0.91 7.04
N ALA A 105 9.42 1.57 6.71
CA ALA A 105 8.88 2.71 7.44
C ALA A 105 7.39 2.51 7.75
N ARG A 106 6.90 3.08 8.85
CA ARG A 106 5.49 2.94 9.27
C ARG A 106 4.55 3.86 8.50
N THR A 107 5.05 5.02 8.05
CA THR A 107 4.22 6.08 7.46
C THR A 107 4.85 6.62 6.18
N PRO A 108 4.05 7.18 5.26
CA PRO A 108 4.56 7.89 4.09
C PRO A 108 5.52 9.03 4.46
N ALA A 109 5.18 9.83 5.48
CA ALA A 109 6.10 10.83 6.05
C ALA A 109 7.48 10.26 6.42
N GLY A 110 7.53 9.08 7.06
CA GLY A 110 8.79 8.41 7.40
C GLY A 110 9.57 7.98 6.15
N CYS A 111 8.88 7.53 5.10
CA CYS A 111 9.51 7.21 3.81
C CYS A 111 10.20 8.44 3.22
N LEU A 112 9.48 9.58 3.22
CA LEU A 112 9.97 10.83 2.66
C LEU A 112 11.09 11.45 3.50
N ALA A 113 11.07 11.28 4.81
CA ALA A 113 12.18 11.70 5.67
C ALA A 113 13.46 10.93 5.36
N ILE A 114 13.35 9.62 5.13
CA ILE A 114 14.49 8.76 4.75
C ILE A 114 15.04 9.14 3.37
N ASP A 115 14.18 9.43 2.39
CA ASP A 115 14.62 9.73 1.03
C ASP A 115 15.16 11.16 0.83
N ARG A 116 14.94 12.06 1.80
CA ARG A 116 15.40 13.47 1.73
C ARG A 116 16.74 13.71 2.41
N ALA A 117 17.22 12.75 3.21
CA ALA A 117 18.54 12.79 3.82
C ALA A 117 19.62 12.46 2.79
#